data_AF-A0A2T6DMQ1-F1
#
_entry.id   AF-A0A2T6DMQ1-F1
#
_cell.length_a   1.000
_cell.length_b   1.000
_cell.length_c   1.000
_cell.angle_alpha   90.00
_cell.angle_beta   90.00
_cell.angle_gamma   90.00
#
_symmetry.space_group_name_H-M   'P 1'
#
loop_
_entity.id
_entity.type
_entity.pdbx_description
1 polymer ?
#
loop_
_entity_poly.entity_id
_entity_poly.type
_entity_poly.pdbx_seq_one_letter_code
_entity_poly.pdbx_strand_id
1 'polypeptide(L)'
;MHPAKERKVVITGTGRAGTTFLVRLLTELGLDTGFDRKNWRASYDEHCHAGLEHAVDAAGSPYIVKNPEFCRTLPVLLAAGEAPAIDHVLIPVRDLQAAARSRIRIGGADGEIPGGLWLTSDPERQAAALAVVFFELLHALVVHDVPHTLLPFPRFVMDAEFTYSKLKFLLGPITLTEFKTAFARVSEPGLIHVYAADDSLDRSVAQAYRARQAEALRKAERRRELRRRFGIAAGLLATVGFGGFLMFGGR
;
A
#
# COMPACT_ATOMS: atom_id res chain seq x y z
N MET A 1 -0.27 -7.87 -35.13
CA MET A 1 -0.44 -8.96 -34.15
C MET A 1 0.28 -8.52 -32.88
N HIS A 2 -0.44 -8.14 -31.82
CA HIS A 2 0.21 -7.84 -30.54
C HIS A 2 0.76 -9.15 -29.97
N PRO A 3 1.96 -9.17 -29.38
CA PRO A 3 2.44 -10.36 -28.66
C PRO A 3 1.40 -10.75 -27.61
N ALA A 4 1.19 -12.07 -27.42
CA ALA A 4 0.27 -12.55 -26.40
C ALA A 4 0.73 -12.01 -25.04
N LYS A 5 -0.14 -11.27 -24.34
CA LYS A 5 0.16 -10.77 -22.99
C LYS A 5 0.42 -11.98 -22.07
N GLU A 6 1.53 -11.96 -21.35
CA GLU A 6 1.83 -12.99 -20.35
C GLU A 6 0.69 -13.05 -19.31
N ARG A 7 0.24 -14.26 -19.00
CA ARG A 7 -0.84 -14.49 -18.03
C ARG A 7 -0.29 -14.44 -16.62
N LYS A 8 -1.03 -13.88 -15.67
CA LYS A 8 -0.60 -13.69 -14.29
C LYS A 8 -1.65 -14.11 -13.27
N VAL A 9 -1.20 -14.65 -12.15
CA VAL A 9 -1.95 -14.67 -10.89
C VAL A 9 -1.42 -13.56 -10.01
N VAL A 10 -2.30 -12.67 -9.54
CA VAL A 10 -1.88 -11.48 -8.81
C VAL A 10 -2.32 -11.56 -7.34
N ILE A 11 -1.39 -11.35 -6.42
CA ILE A 11 -1.66 -11.16 -4.99
C ILE A 11 -1.66 -9.65 -4.73
N THR A 12 -2.84 -9.10 -4.44
CA THR A 12 -3.01 -7.66 -4.17
C THR A 12 -4.05 -7.40 -3.10
N GLY A 13 -4.24 -6.13 -2.72
CA GLY A 13 -5.18 -5.70 -1.70
C GLY A 13 -4.60 -4.60 -0.82
N THR A 14 -5.28 -4.29 0.27
CA THR A 14 -5.01 -3.13 1.13
C THR A 14 -3.72 -3.21 1.95
N GLY A 15 -2.92 -4.28 1.78
CA GLY A 15 -1.72 -4.58 2.56
C GLY A 15 -2.02 -4.99 4.00
N ARG A 16 -0.97 -5.33 4.76
CA ARG A 16 -1.04 -5.74 6.18
C ARG A 16 -1.99 -6.91 6.49
N ALA A 17 -2.23 -7.78 5.50
CA ALA A 17 -3.16 -8.90 5.57
C ALA A 17 -2.53 -10.25 5.19
N GLY A 18 -1.21 -10.41 5.38
CA GLY A 18 -0.54 -11.70 5.15
C GLY A 18 -0.18 -11.99 3.68
N THR A 19 -0.09 -10.97 2.82
CA THR A 19 0.36 -11.12 1.42
C THR A 19 1.76 -11.76 1.32
N THR A 20 2.66 -11.42 2.25
CA THR A 20 4.03 -11.96 2.27
C THR A 20 4.05 -13.45 2.65
N PHE A 21 3.17 -13.87 3.55
CA PHE A 21 2.97 -15.29 3.87
C PHE A 21 2.54 -16.07 2.62
N LEU A 22 1.62 -15.54 1.81
CA LEU A 22 1.19 -16.22 0.58
C LEU A 22 2.34 -16.42 -0.38
N VAL A 23 3.15 -15.38 -0.62
CA VAL A 23 4.30 -15.53 -1.52
C VAL A 23 5.23 -16.63 -1.01
N ARG A 24 5.61 -16.58 0.28
CA ARG A 24 6.49 -17.61 0.89
C ARG A 24 5.90 -19.01 0.79
N LEU A 25 4.60 -19.17 1.03
CA LEU A 25 3.92 -20.45 0.91
C LEU A 25 3.95 -20.99 -0.53
N LEU A 26 3.64 -20.15 -1.51
CA LEU A 26 3.62 -20.54 -2.92
C LEU A 26 5.03 -20.84 -3.43
N THR A 27 6.04 -20.09 -2.97
CA THR A 27 7.46 -20.40 -3.20
C THR A 27 7.84 -21.77 -2.62
N GLU A 28 7.44 -22.05 -1.38
CA GLU A 28 7.72 -23.34 -0.71
C GLU A 28 7.05 -24.54 -1.37
N LEU A 29 5.99 -24.28 -2.13
CA LEU A 29 5.27 -25.26 -2.95
C LEU A 29 5.89 -25.44 -4.35
N GLY A 30 6.93 -24.68 -4.67
CA GLY A 30 7.61 -24.73 -5.98
C GLY A 30 6.84 -24.04 -7.10
N LEU A 31 5.88 -23.16 -6.77
CA LEU A 31 5.17 -22.37 -7.77
C LEU A 31 6.01 -21.16 -8.19
N ASP A 32 5.78 -20.68 -9.42
CA ASP A 32 6.54 -19.60 -10.01
C ASP A 32 6.17 -18.23 -9.40
N THR A 33 6.85 -17.88 -8.31
CA THR A 33 6.76 -16.56 -7.65
C THR A 33 7.97 -15.68 -7.92
N GLY A 34 8.94 -16.14 -8.73
CA GLY A 34 10.23 -15.46 -8.95
C GLY A 34 11.22 -15.55 -7.77
N PHE A 35 10.87 -16.29 -6.72
CA PHE A 35 11.69 -16.48 -5.52
C PHE A 35 12.01 -17.96 -5.31
N ASP A 36 13.08 -18.22 -4.57
CA ASP A 36 13.46 -19.52 -4.05
C ASP A 36 13.95 -19.38 -2.59
N ARG A 37 14.25 -20.51 -1.94
CA ARG A 37 14.74 -20.54 -0.55
C ARG A 37 16.05 -19.77 -0.32
N LYS A 38 16.83 -19.51 -1.37
CA LYS A 38 18.14 -18.87 -1.29
C LYS A 38 18.03 -17.36 -1.46
N ASN A 39 17.08 -16.87 -2.27
CA ASN A 39 17.02 -15.46 -2.67
C ASN A 39 15.94 -14.63 -1.94
N TRP A 40 14.90 -15.25 -1.35
CA TRP A 40 13.77 -14.48 -0.82
C TRP A 40 14.15 -13.55 0.33
N ARG A 41 15.12 -13.95 1.17
CA ARG A 41 15.57 -13.15 2.33
C ARG A 41 16.13 -11.79 1.94
N ALA A 42 16.79 -11.69 0.79
CA ALA A 42 17.35 -10.41 0.32
C ALA A 42 16.28 -9.39 -0.07
N SER A 43 15.05 -9.86 -0.33
CA SER A 43 13.90 -9.05 -0.74
C SER A 43 12.82 -8.97 0.34
N TYR A 44 13.12 -9.41 1.58
CA TYR A 44 12.21 -9.40 2.72
C TYR A 44 12.69 -8.40 3.78
N ASP A 45 11.78 -7.55 4.23
CA ASP A 45 12.03 -6.59 5.30
C ASP A 45 11.46 -7.13 6.61
N GLU A 46 12.35 -7.47 7.55
CA GLU A 46 11.99 -8.02 8.86
C GLU A 46 11.26 -7.01 9.76
N HIS A 47 11.55 -5.70 9.62
CA HIS A 47 10.97 -4.67 10.47
C HIS A 47 9.49 -4.47 10.18
N CYS A 48 9.12 -4.49 8.90
CA CYS A 48 7.73 -4.31 8.48
C CYS A 48 7.05 -5.62 8.05
N HIS A 49 7.74 -6.77 8.06
CA HIS A 49 7.22 -8.06 7.57
C HIS A 49 6.63 -7.97 6.15
N ALA A 50 7.25 -7.15 5.30
CA ALA A 50 6.87 -6.87 3.91
C ALA A 50 8.01 -7.22 2.94
N GLY A 51 7.85 -6.92 1.65
CA GLY A 51 8.80 -7.35 0.62
C GLY A 51 8.27 -8.48 -0.26
N LEU A 52 9.10 -8.99 -1.17
CA LEU A 52 8.73 -10.00 -2.17
C LEU A 52 7.73 -9.50 -3.24
N GLU A 53 7.80 -8.21 -3.58
CA GLU A 53 7.02 -7.65 -4.67
C GLU A 53 7.73 -7.78 -6.03
N HIS A 54 6.94 -8.00 -7.09
CA HIS A 54 7.39 -7.86 -8.47
C HIS A 54 6.50 -6.87 -9.22
N ALA A 55 7.08 -6.19 -10.21
CA ALA A 55 6.29 -5.45 -11.19
C ALA A 55 5.52 -6.45 -12.06
N VAL A 56 4.23 -6.18 -12.31
CA VAL A 56 3.35 -7.12 -13.02
C VAL A 56 3.68 -7.17 -14.52
N ASP A 57 4.20 -6.08 -15.06
CA ASP A 57 4.47 -5.82 -16.48
C ASP A 57 5.97 -5.89 -16.86
N ALA A 58 6.86 -6.15 -15.90
CA ALA A 58 8.29 -6.31 -16.19
C ALA A 58 8.55 -7.55 -17.05
N ALA A 59 9.47 -7.43 -18.01
CA ALA A 59 9.93 -8.57 -18.81
C ALA A 59 10.52 -9.66 -17.90
N GLY A 60 10.04 -10.90 -18.05
CA GLY A 60 10.45 -12.02 -17.18
C GLY A 60 9.86 -11.98 -15.76
N SER A 61 8.83 -11.17 -15.53
CA SER A 61 8.05 -11.21 -14.29
C SER A 61 7.46 -12.61 -14.09
N PRO A 62 7.46 -13.16 -12.86
CA PRO A 62 6.94 -14.51 -12.62
C PRO A 62 5.45 -14.62 -12.92
N TYR A 63 4.95 -15.86 -12.99
CA TYR A 63 3.52 -16.13 -13.15
C TYR A 63 2.69 -15.61 -11.96
N ILE A 64 3.17 -15.81 -10.74
CA ILE A 64 2.52 -15.34 -9.50
C ILE A 64 3.24 -14.08 -9.01
N VAL A 65 2.52 -12.95 -9.03
CA VAL A 65 3.09 -11.64 -8.67
C VAL A 65 2.39 -11.09 -7.44
N LYS A 66 3.16 -10.70 -6.42
CA LYS A 66 2.67 -9.84 -5.35
C LYS A 66 2.91 -8.38 -5.72
N ASN A 67 1.83 -7.59 -5.75
CA ASN A 67 1.92 -6.15 -5.91
C ASN A 67 0.77 -5.47 -5.15
N PRO A 68 1.01 -4.95 -3.93
CA PRO A 68 -0.03 -4.26 -3.15
C PRO A 68 -0.57 -3.00 -3.83
N GLU A 69 0.27 -2.26 -4.56
CA GLU A 69 -0.14 -1.03 -5.26
C GLU A 69 -1.11 -1.33 -6.42
N PHE A 70 -1.06 -2.56 -6.94
CA PHE A 70 -1.90 -2.98 -8.06
C PHE A 70 -3.40 -2.90 -7.77
N CYS A 71 -3.85 -2.92 -6.51
CA CYS A 71 -5.26 -2.71 -6.21
C CYS A 71 -5.77 -1.30 -6.54
N ARG A 72 -4.87 -0.32 -6.72
CA ARG A 72 -5.19 1.03 -7.21
C ARG A 72 -5.10 1.15 -8.72
N THR A 73 -4.08 0.53 -9.31
CA THR A 73 -3.81 0.68 -10.74
C THR A 73 -4.63 -0.29 -11.59
N LEU A 74 -4.93 -1.48 -11.08
CA LEU A 74 -5.70 -2.50 -11.80
C LEU A 74 -7.09 -2.01 -12.26
N PRO A 75 -7.91 -1.33 -11.42
CA PRO A 75 -9.17 -0.76 -11.89
C PRO A 75 -9.03 0.15 -13.11
N VAL A 76 -8.01 1.02 -13.11
CA VAL A 76 -7.72 1.94 -14.22
C VAL A 76 -7.28 1.17 -15.47
N LEU A 77 -6.38 0.20 -15.30
CA LEU A 77 -5.86 -0.61 -16.40
C LEU A 77 -6.93 -1.51 -17.03
N LEU A 78 -7.86 -2.06 -16.24
CA LEU A 78 -8.98 -2.84 -16.75
C LEU A 78 -9.94 -1.96 -17.55
N ALA A 79 -10.28 -0.78 -17.02
CA ALA A 79 -11.15 0.17 -17.71
C ALA A 79 -10.56 0.65 -19.04
N ALA A 80 -9.23 0.79 -19.12
CA ALA A 80 -8.52 1.17 -20.33
C ALA A 80 -8.27 0.01 -21.32
N GLY A 81 -8.53 -1.25 -20.92
CA GLY A 81 -8.15 -2.43 -21.72
C GLY A 81 -6.63 -2.69 -21.77
N GLU A 82 -5.87 -2.03 -20.90
CA GLU A 82 -4.41 -2.05 -20.85
C GLU A 82 -3.88 -3.10 -19.87
N ALA A 83 -4.72 -3.63 -18.99
CA ALA A 83 -4.34 -4.64 -18.00
C ALA A 83 -3.61 -5.85 -18.65
N PRO A 84 -2.64 -6.45 -17.94
CA PRO A 84 -2.05 -7.72 -18.35
C PRO A 84 -3.13 -8.81 -18.40
N ALA A 85 -2.85 -9.94 -19.04
CA ALA A 85 -3.77 -11.07 -18.98
C ALA A 85 -3.76 -11.63 -17.54
N ILE A 86 -4.91 -11.60 -16.86
CA ILE A 86 -5.02 -12.04 -15.47
C ILE A 86 -5.83 -13.34 -15.44
N ASP A 87 -5.22 -14.40 -14.91
CA ASP A 87 -5.90 -15.67 -14.65
C ASP A 87 -6.70 -15.60 -13.36
N HIS A 88 -6.13 -14.99 -12.31
CA HIS A 88 -6.78 -14.92 -11.02
C HIS A 88 -6.19 -13.80 -10.14
N VAL A 89 -7.03 -13.23 -9.27
CA VAL A 89 -6.60 -12.29 -8.22
C VAL A 89 -6.83 -12.89 -6.84
N LEU A 90 -5.74 -13.04 -6.07
CA LEU A 90 -5.79 -13.43 -4.67
C LEU A 90 -5.82 -12.16 -3.82
N ILE A 91 -6.87 -12.01 -3.01
CA ILE A 91 -7.12 -10.81 -2.21
C ILE A 91 -7.16 -11.19 -0.73
N PRO A 92 -6.04 -11.03 0.00
CA PRO A 92 -6.06 -11.14 1.45
C PRO A 92 -6.90 -10.04 2.08
N VAL A 93 -7.89 -10.42 2.90
CA VAL A 93 -8.83 -9.50 3.54
C VAL A 93 -8.63 -9.56 5.04
N ARG A 94 -8.35 -8.42 5.66
CA ARG A 94 -8.26 -8.26 7.11
C ARG A 94 -9.38 -7.34 7.58
N ASP A 95 -9.77 -7.49 8.84
CA ASP A 95 -10.58 -6.47 9.52
C ASP A 95 -10.02 -5.06 9.25
N LEU A 96 -10.90 -4.15 8.82
CA LEU A 96 -10.52 -2.83 8.33
C LEU A 96 -9.79 -2.01 9.41
N GLN A 97 -10.30 -2.06 10.64
CA GLN A 97 -9.72 -1.33 11.75
C GLN A 97 -8.38 -1.93 12.17
N ALA A 98 -8.25 -3.25 12.18
CA ALA A 98 -6.99 -3.95 12.40
C ALA A 98 -5.93 -3.58 11.33
N ALA A 99 -6.32 -3.49 10.05
CA ALA A 99 -5.43 -3.08 8.97
C ALA A 99 -4.98 -1.61 9.12
N ALA A 100 -5.92 -0.69 9.39
CA ALA A 100 -5.64 0.72 9.60
C ALA A 100 -4.69 0.93 10.79
N ARG A 101 -4.96 0.30 11.93
CA ARG A 101 -4.12 0.40 13.13
C ARG A 101 -2.73 -0.18 12.93
N SER A 102 -2.62 -1.29 12.19
CA SER A 102 -1.31 -1.81 11.81
C SER A 102 -0.49 -0.78 11.04
N ARG A 103 -1.12 -0.01 10.13
CA ARG A 103 -0.44 1.03 9.35
C ARG A 103 -0.08 2.25 10.20
N ILE A 104 -0.99 2.69 11.07
CA ILE A 104 -0.75 3.83 11.98
C ILE A 104 0.44 3.53 12.91
N ARG A 105 0.46 2.33 13.50
CA ARG A 105 1.54 1.92 14.42
C ARG A 105 2.90 1.86 13.73
N ILE A 106 2.96 1.30 12.53
CA ILE A 106 4.19 1.26 11.73
C ILE A 106 4.59 2.67 11.31
N GLY A 107 3.65 3.46 10.78
CA GLY A 107 3.87 4.83 10.32
C GLY A 107 4.38 5.79 11.40
N GLY A 108 4.00 5.57 12.66
CA GLY A 108 4.32 6.50 13.73
C GLY A 108 3.80 7.92 13.45
N ALA A 109 4.45 8.93 14.04
CA ALA A 109 4.09 10.33 13.81
C ALA A 109 4.53 10.87 12.43
N ASP A 110 5.44 10.16 11.75
CA ASP A 110 6.04 10.57 10.48
C ASP A 110 5.25 10.03 9.27
N GLY A 111 4.46 8.97 9.45
CA GLY A 111 3.45 8.45 8.51
C GLY A 111 4.00 7.78 7.25
N GLU A 112 5.13 8.26 6.73
CA GLU A 112 5.70 7.94 5.41
C GLU A 112 6.84 6.90 5.48
N ILE A 113 6.62 5.79 6.19
CA ILE A 113 7.54 4.64 6.13
C ILE A 113 6.91 3.44 5.42
N PRO A 114 7.70 2.52 4.84
CA PRO A 114 7.17 1.28 4.27
C PRO A 114 6.25 0.52 5.26
N GLY A 115 5.02 0.27 4.82
CA GLY A 115 3.99 -0.38 5.65
C GLY A 115 3.25 0.55 6.62
N GLY A 116 3.58 1.85 6.65
CA GLY A 116 2.93 2.90 7.42
C GLY A 116 1.61 3.39 6.82
N LEU A 117 1.27 4.66 7.05
CA LEU A 117 0.08 5.29 6.48
C LEU A 117 0.11 5.17 4.95
N TRP A 118 -1.05 5.02 4.35
CA TRP A 118 -1.15 4.81 2.90
C TRP A 118 -2.43 5.42 2.37
N LEU A 119 -2.28 6.14 1.25
CA LEU A 119 -3.32 6.93 0.57
C LEU A 119 -3.79 8.18 1.31
N THR A 120 -3.36 8.36 2.54
CA THR A 120 -3.65 9.53 3.35
C THR A 120 -2.47 9.77 4.28
N SER A 121 -2.22 11.04 4.61
CA SER A 121 -1.31 11.41 5.69
C SER A 121 -2.03 11.56 7.02
N ASP A 122 -3.36 11.43 7.05
CA ASP A 122 -4.20 11.55 8.24
C ASP A 122 -4.56 10.15 8.80
N PRO A 123 -4.04 9.78 9.99
CA PRO A 123 -4.33 8.51 10.65
C PRO A 123 -5.83 8.21 10.77
N GLU A 124 -6.67 9.22 11.02
CA GLU A 124 -8.12 9.04 11.21
C GLU A 124 -8.83 8.67 9.91
N ARG A 125 -8.25 9.06 8.78
CA ARG A 125 -8.77 8.71 7.44
C ARG A 125 -8.26 7.38 6.94
N GLN A 126 -7.31 6.74 7.63
CA GLN A 126 -6.67 5.52 7.13
C GLN A 126 -7.68 4.41 6.85
N ALA A 127 -8.63 4.17 7.75
CA ALA A 127 -9.66 3.14 7.54
C ALA A 127 -10.55 3.46 6.33
N ALA A 128 -10.99 4.71 6.18
CA ALA A 128 -11.80 5.13 5.03
C ALA A 128 -11.03 4.98 3.71
N ALA A 129 -9.76 5.38 3.68
CA ALA A 129 -8.93 5.27 2.48
C ALA A 129 -8.72 3.81 2.05
N LEU A 130 -8.49 2.89 3.00
CA LEU A 130 -8.40 1.45 2.70
C LEU A 130 -9.73 0.89 2.19
N ALA A 131 -10.86 1.31 2.78
CA ALA A 131 -12.19 0.85 2.37
C ALA A 131 -12.52 1.26 0.93
N VAL A 132 -12.22 2.51 0.55
CA VAL A 132 -12.43 3.02 -0.81
C VAL A 132 -11.67 2.16 -1.83
N VAL A 133 -10.35 1.98 -1.63
CA VAL A 133 -9.54 1.21 -2.59
C VAL A 133 -9.92 -0.26 -2.63
N PHE A 134 -10.31 -0.86 -1.49
CA PHE A 134 -10.82 -2.22 -1.48
C PHE A 134 -12.11 -2.35 -2.28
N PHE A 135 -13.05 -1.41 -2.11
CA PHE A 135 -14.31 -1.40 -2.84
C PHE A 135 -14.07 -1.20 -4.36
N GLU A 136 -13.22 -0.25 -4.74
CA GLU A 136 -12.87 0.01 -6.14
C GLU A 136 -12.24 -1.21 -6.80
N LEU A 137 -11.33 -1.91 -6.11
CA LEU A 137 -10.76 -3.16 -6.59
C LEU A 137 -11.85 -4.20 -6.86
N LEU A 138 -12.71 -4.50 -5.86
CA LEU A 138 -13.74 -5.52 -6.01
C LEU A 138 -14.73 -5.17 -7.12
N HIS A 139 -15.15 -3.91 -7.18
CA HIS A 139 -16.05 -3.43 -8.22
C HIS A 139 -15.45 -3.64 -9.61
N ALA A 140 -14.18 -3.28 -9.81
CA ALA A 140 -13.50 -3.49 -11.09
C ALA A 140 -13.40 -4.97 -11.45
N LEU A 141 -13.01 -5.85 -10.50
CA LEU A 141 -12.91 -7.28 -10.76
C LEU A 141 -14.25 -7.89 -11.17
N VAL A 142 -15.34 -7.46 -10.53
CA VAL A 142 -16.70 -7.93 -10.86
C VAL A 142 -17.15 -7.41 -12.22
N VAL A 143 -17.01 -6.11 -12.49
CA VAL A 143 -17.43 -5.50 -13.76
C VAL A 143 -16.70 -6.08 -14.96
N HIS A 144 -15.42 -6.43 -14.78
CA HIS A 144 -14.58 -6.98 -15.84
C HIS A 144 -14.50 -8.52 -15.83
N ASP A 145 -15.30 -9.20 -15.01
CA ASP A 145 -15.36 -10.67 -14.89
C ASP A 145 -13.98 -11.32 -14.67
N VAL A 146 -13.16 -10.69 -13.80
CA VAL A 146 -11.83 -11.20 -13.45
C VAL A 146 -11.96 -12.20 -12.29
N PRO A 147 -11.52 -13.46 -12.46
CA PRO A 147 -11.57 -14.46 -11.38
C PRO A 147 -10.80 -13.99 -10.15
N HIS A 148 -11.40 -14.12 -8.97
CA HIS A 148 -10.76 -13.70 -7.73
C HIS A 148 -11.17 -14.53 -6.52
N THR A 149 -10.27 -14.62 -5.54
CA THR A 149 -10.48 -15.33 -4.27
C THR A 149 -10.18 -14.41 -3.10
N LEU A 150 -11.17 -14.20 -2.23
CA LEU A 150 -10.98 -13.53 -0.95
C LEU A 150 -10.41 -14.50 0.08
N LEU A 151 -9.31 -14.10 0.73
CA LEU A 151 -8.59 -14.88 1.72
C LEU A 151 -8.64 -14.17 3.08
N PRO A 152 -9.53 -14.57 4.00
CA PRO A 152 -9.69 -13.90 5.29
C PRO A 152 -8.48 -14.12 6.21
N PHE A 153 -7.84 -13.03 6.62
CA PHE A 153 -6.78 -12.97 7.61
C PHE A 153 -7.36 -12.81 9.03
N PRO A 154 -6.87 -13.54 10.06
CA PRO A 154 -5.71 -14.43 10.03
C PRO A 154 -6.04 -15.89 9.66
N ARG A 155 -7.30 -16.22 9.33
CA ARG A 155 -7.69 -17.62 9.10
C ARG A 155 -6.80 -18.33 8.08
N PHE A 156 -6.56 -17.72 6.91
CA PHE A 156 -5.75 -18.41 5.87
C PHE A 156 -4.27 -18.60 6.25
N VAL A 157 -3.76 -17.91 7.27
CA VAL A 157 -2.39 -18.11 7.77
C VAL A 157 -2.33 -19.09 8.95
N MET A 158 -3.49 -19.45 9.51
CA MET A 158 -3.62 -20.35 10.67
C MET A 158 -4.25 -21.71 10.33
N ASP A 159 -5.04 -21.78 9.25
CA ASP A 159 -5.84 -22.95 8.87
C ASP A 159 -5.39 -23.47 7.50
N ALA A 160 -4.47 -24.43 7.51
CA ALA A 160 -3.90 -24.99 6.29
C ALA A 160 -4.94 -25.69 5.40
N GLU A 161 -5.96 -26.33 5.98
CA GLU A 161 -7.00 -27.01 5.21
C GLU A 161 -7.91 -26.00 4.50
N PHE A 162 -8.30 -24.94 5.20
CA PHE A 162 -9.02 -23.83 4.60
C PHE A 162 -8.22 -23.22 3.45
N THR A 163 -6.95 -22.91 3.66
CA THR A 163 -6.11 -22.28 2.64
C THR A 163 -5.90 -23.20 1.45
N TYR A 164 -5.66 -24.49 1.67
CA TYR A 164 -5.59 -25.49 0.60
C TYR A 164 -6.88 -25.50 -0.23
N SER A 165 -8.05 -25.52 0.43
CA SER A 165 -9.35 -25.54 -0.27
C SER A 165 -9.55 -24.30 -1.16
N LYS A 166 -9.08 -23.12 -0.70
CA LYS A 166 -9.19 -21.86 -1.43
C LYS A 166 -8.19 -21.73 -2.57
N LEU A 167 -7.03 -22.36 -2.45
CA LEU A 167 -5.96 -22.30 -3.46
C LEU A 167 -5.98 -23.50 -4.42
N LYS A 168 -6.83 -24.50 -4.21
CA LYS A 168 -6.84 -25.76 -4.97
C LYS A 168 -6.76 -25.59 -6.48
N PHE A 169 -7.39 -24.55 -7.04
CA PHE A 169 -7.36 -24.25 -8.46
C PHE A 169 -5.95 -23.94 -9.01
N LEU A 170 -5.03 -23.46 -8.16
CA LEU A 170 -3.66 -23.07 -8.49
C LEU A 170 -2.63 -24.18 -8.19
N LEU A 171 -3.00 -25.17 -7.37
CA LEU A 171 -2.05 -26.12 -6.80
C LEU A 171 -1.65 -27.29 -7.72
N GLY A 172 -2.34 -27.47 -8.85
CA GLY A 172 -2.06 -28.56 -9.77
C GLY A 172 -2.06 -29.93 -9.06
N PRO A 173 -0.95 -30.70 -9.10
CA PRO A 173 -0.86 -32.03 -8.48
C PRO A 173 -0.58 -32.02 -6.97
N ILE A 174 -0.34 -30.86 -6.36
CA ILE A 174 0.05 -30.76 -4.94
C ILE A 174 -1.07 -31.29 -4.04
N THR A 175 -0.72 -32.27 -3.22
CA THR A 175 -1.61 -32.90 -2.24
C THR A 175 -1.77 -32.04 -0.99
N LEU A 176 -2.85 -32.28 -0.22
CA LEU A 176 -3.05 -31.62 1.07
C LEU A 176 -1.89 -31.89 2.04
N THR A 177 -1.28 -33.09 1.99
CA THR A 177 -0.15 -33.46 2.85
C THR A 177 1.10 -32.65 2.54
N GLU A 178 1.46 -32.55 1.25
CA GLU A 178 2.58 -31.70 0.80
C GLU A 178 2.32 -30.24 1.14
N PHE A 179 1.09 -29.78 0.95
CA PHE A 179 0.68 -28.43 1.31
C PHE A 179 0.84 -28.13 2.79
N LYS A 180 0.31 -28.99 3.68
CA LYS A 180 0.46 -28.83 5.13
C LYS A 180 1.93 -28.80 5.55
N THR A 181 2.78 -29.59 4.89
CA THR A 181 4.21 -29.62 5.13
C THR A 181 4.89 -28.30 4.74
N ALA A 182 4.54 -27.72 3.59
CA ALA A 182 5.02 -26.39 3.18
C ALA A 182 4.49 -25.27 4.09
N PHE A 183 3.19 -25.32 4.42
CA PHE A 183 2.52 -24.37 5.31
C PHE A 183 3.20 -24.28 6.68
N ALA A 184 3.52 -25.44 7.28
CA ALA A 184 4.19 -25.49 8.58
C ALA A 184 5.59 -24.84 8.57
N ARG A 185 6.29 -24.78 7.42
CA ARG A 185 7.61 -24.14 7.31
C ARG A 185 7.55 -22.61 7.28
N VAL A 186 6.42 -22.03 6.89
CA VAL A 186 6.26 -20.57 6.72
C VAL A 186 5.26 -19.96 7.69
N SER A 187 4.49 -20.79 8.39
CA SER A 187 3.58 -20.32 9.43
C SER A 187 4.36 -19.80 10.61
N GLU A 188 4.20 -18.50 10.87
CA GLU A 188 4.79 -17.81 12.02
C GLU A 188 3.66 -17.13 12.81
N PRO A 189 2.91 -17.90 13.64
CA PRO A 189 1.74 -17.37 14.35
C PRO A 189 2.06 -16.16 15.24
N GLY A 190 3.29 -16.05 15.73
CA GLY A 190 3.76 -14.92 16.54
C GLY A 190 3.76 -13.57 15.81
N LEU A 191 3.74 -13.55 14.47
CA LEU A 191 3.65 -12.33 13.66
C LEU A 191 2.20 -11.84 13.50
N ILE A 192 1.22 -12.61 13.98
CA ILE A 192 -0.21 -12.26 13.88
C ILE A 192 -0.57 -11.35 15.04
N HIS A 193 -0.68 -10.05 14.76
CA HIS A 193 -1.19 -9.09 15.74
C HIS A 193 -2.73 -9.10 15.79
N VAL A 194 -3.29 -9.32 16.97
CA VAL A 194 -4.72 -9.08 17.26
C VAL A 194 -4.84 -7.68 17.84
N TYR A 195 -5.63 -6.82 17.21
CA TYR A 195 -5.87 -5.46 17.70
C TYR A 195 -7.23 -5.42 18.41
N ALA A 196 -7.23 -5.19 19.72
CA ALA A 196 -8.45 -4.98 20.51
C ALA A 196 -9.13 -3.66 20.12
N ALA A 197 -10.41 -3.48 20.44
CA ALA A 197 -11.18 -2.29 20.05
C ALA A 197 -10.69 -0.97 20.70
N ASP A 198 -10.00 -1.04 21.83
CA ASP A 198 -9.53 0.13 22.59
C ASP A 198 -8.00 0.06 22.78
N ASP A 199 -7.25 0.81 21.97
CA ASP A 199 -5.80 0.93 22.12
C ASP A 199 -5.42 2.41 22.30
N SER A 200 -4.81 2.72 23.45
CA SER A 200 -4.41 4.08 23.83
C SER A 200 -3.32 4.65 22.93
N LEU A 201 -2.58 3.77 22.24
CA LEU A 201 -1.52 4.14 21.31
C LEU A 201 -2.07 4.84 20.05
N ASP A 202 -3.24 4.43 19.56
CA ASP A 202 -3.82 5.03 18.35
C ASP A 202 -4.27 6.47 18.63
N ARG A 203 -4.83 6.70 19.83
CA ARG A 203 -5.23 8.05 20.28
C ARG A 203 -4.02 8.97 20.43
N SER A 204 -2.91 8.47 20.96
CA SER A 204 -1.70 9.28 21.15
C SER A 204 -1.04 9.64 19.81
N VAL A 205 -1.00 8.72 18.84
CA VAL A 205 -0.50 8.99 17.49
C VAL A 205 -1.39 10.01 16.76
N ALA A 206 -2.72 9.86 16.83
CA ALA A 206 -3.64 10.85 16.27
C ALA A 206 -3.49 12.24 16.92
N GLN A 207 -3.29 12.29 18.24
CA GLN A 207 -3.05 13.54 18.95
C GLN A 207 -1.71 14.20 18.56
N ALA A 208 -0.64 13.41 18.47
CA ALA A 208 0.67 13.89 18.03
C ALA A 208 0.63 14.42 16.59
N TYR A 209 -0.10 13.73 15.71
CA TYR A 209 -0.35 14.18 14.35
C TYR A 209 -1.09 15.53 14.31
N ARG A 210 -2.21 15.66 15.04
CA ARG A 210 -2.97 16.92 15.14
C ARG A 210 -2.10 18.07 15.66
N ALA A 211 -1.25 17.81 16.64
CA ALA A 211 -0.31 18.80 17.18
C ALA A 211 0.69 19.28 16.11
N ARG A 212 1.27 18.35 15.34
CA ARG A 212 2.18 18.68 14.22
C ARG A 212 1.49 19.46 13.11
N GLN A 213 0.27 19.07 12.72
CA GLN A 213 -0.52 19.81 11.72
C GLN A 213 -0.80 21.25 12.17
N ALA A 214 -1.20 21.43 13.43
CA ALA A 214 -1.43 22.75 13.99
C ALA A 214 -0.14 23.60 13.99
N GLU A 215 1.01 23.00 14.31
CA GLU A 215 2.30 23.69 14.26
C GLU A 215 2.70 24.07 12.83
N ALA A 216 2.53 23.17 11.86
CA ALA A 216 2.81 23.42 10.45
C ALA A 216 1.95 24.55 9.90
N LEU A 217 0.65 24.59 10.23
CA LEU A 217 -0.26 25.67 9.87
C LEU A 217 0.20 27.00 10.46
N ARG A 218 0.51 27.04 11.77
CA ARG A 218 1.05 28.25 12.44
C ARG A 218 2.35 28.73 11.82
N LYS A 219 3.22 27.82 11.37
CA LYS A 219 4.48 28.16 10.70
C LYS A 219 4.23 28.71 9.29
N ALA A 220 3.27 28.15 8.55
CA ALA A 220 2.86 28.64 7.25
C ALA A 220 2.21 30.02 7.34
N GLU A 221 1.34 30.25 8.31
CA GLU A 221 0.74 31.55 8.61
C GLU A 221 1.81 32.59 8.95
N ARG A 222 2.76 32.27 9.85
CA ARG A 222 3.89 33.16 10.16
C ARG A 222 4.72 33.50 8.92
N ARG A 223 4.99 32.53 8.04
CA ARG A 223 5.67 32.76 6.76
C ARG A 223 4.87 33.67 5.83
N ARG A 224 3.55 33.52 5.76
CA ARG A 224 2.66 34.39 4.97
C ARG A 224 2.64 35.81 5.53
N GLU A 225 2.57 35.97 6.85
CA GLU A 225 2.61 37.28 7.51
C GLU A 225 3.95 37.99 7.28
N LEU A 226 5.07 37.28 7.45
CA LEU A 226 6.40 37.79 7.12
C LEU A 226 6.50 38.22 5.66
N ARG A 227 6.05 37.39 4.72
CA ARG A 227 6.00 37.77 3.29
C ARG A 227 5.13 38.99 3.03
N ARG A 228 4.01 39.14 3.72
CA ARG A 228 3.15 40.32 3.60
C ARG A 228 3.82 41.58 4.16
N ARG A 229 4.46 41.48 5.34
CA ARG A 229 5.19 42.60 5.96
C ARG A 229 6.40 43.04 5.13
N PHE A 230 7.20 42.10 4.63
CA PHE A 230 8.37 42.39 3.81
C PHE A 230 8.03 42.72 2.35
N GLY A 231 6.96 42.16 1.79
CA GLY A 231 6.45 42.53 0.46
C GLY A 231 5.89 43.95 0.42
N ILE A 232 5.25 44.40 1.52
CA ILE A 232 4.82 45.80 1.68
C ILE A 232 6.04 46.73 1.84
N ALA A 233 7.08 46.33 2.56
CA ALA A 233 8.31 47.11 2.70
C ALA A 233 9.06 47.28 1.37
N ALA A 234 9.12 46.25 0.52
CA ALA A 234 9.70 46.33 -0.82
C ALA A 234 8.88 47.22 -1.78
N GLY A 235 7.54 47.20 -1.66
CA GLY A 235 6.65 48.08 -2.43
C GLY A 235 6.78 49.57 -2.03
N LEU A 236 6.93 49.85 -0.73
CA LEU A 236 7.11 51.22 -0.21
C LEU A 236 8.47 51.84 -0.60
N LEU A 237 9.55 51.05 -0.60
CA LEU A 237 10.86 51.49 -1.09
C LEU A 237 10.86 51.78 -2.60
N ALA A 238 10.09 51.04 -3.39
CA ALA A 238 9.94 51.31 -4.83
C ALA A 238 9.17 52.62 -5.12
N THR A 239 8.20 52.99 -4.28
CA THR A 239 7.46 54.26 -4.44
C THR A 239 8.23 55.50 -3.97
N VAL A 240 9.17 55.38 -3.03
CA VAL A 240 9.97 56.53 -2.57
C VAL A 240 11.18 56.80 -3.50
N GLY A 241 11.63 55.81 -4.27
CA GLY A 241 12.76 55.94 -5.21
C GLY A 241 12.46 56.63 -6.55
N PHE A 242 11.19 56.94 -6.88
CA PHE A 242 10.81 57.47 -8.20
C PHE A 242 10.38 58.95 -8.19
N GLY A 243 10.48 59.65 -7.05
CA GLY A 243 10.01 61.03 -6.89
C GLY A 243 11.06 62.14 -7.10
N GLY A 244 12.24 61.83 -7.64
CA GLY A 244 13.38 62.76 -7.64
C GLY A 244 14.15 62.85 -8.95
N PHE A 245 13.48 63.01 -10.10
CA PHE A 245 14.18 63.37 -11.34
C PHE A 245 13.25 64.06 -12.35
N LEU A 246 12.89 65.33 -12.11
CA LEU A 246 12.37 66.23 -13.16
C LEU A 246 12.33 67.69 -12.66
N MET A 247 13.50 68.33 -12.63
CA MET A 247 13.65 69.77 -12.83
C MET A 247 15.06 70.02 -13.36
N PHE A 248 15.18 70.35 -14.65
CA PHE A 248 16.02 71.44 -15.18
C PHE A 248 15.85 71.49 -16.70
N GLY A 249 15.03 72.43 -17.16
CA GLY A 249 14.87 72.81 -18.55
C GLY A 249 14.41 74.26 -18.59
N GLY A 250 15.35 75.19 -18.63
CA GLY A 250 15.09 76.62 -18.57
C GLY A 250 16.19 77.44 -19.22
N ARG A 251 15.94 77.76 -20.49
CA ARG A 251 16.49 78.84 -21.34
C ARG A 251 17.92 78.74 -21.85
#